data_AF-A0A2K0XM09-F1
#
_entry.id   AF-A0A2K0XM09-F1
#
_cell.length_a   1.000
_cell.length_b   1.000
_cell.length_c   1.000
_cell.angle_alpha   90.00
_cell.angle_beta   90.00
_cell.angle_gamma   90.00
#
_symmetry.space_group_name_H-M   'P 1'
#
loop_
_entity.id
_entity.type
_entity.pdbx_description
1 polymer ?
#
loop_
_entity_poly.entity_id
_entity_poly.type
_entity_poly.pdbx_seq_one_letter_code
_entity_poly.pdbx_strand_id
1 'polypeptide(L)' 'MAYSFEELVQLKQDRRIGWLQFTLEGEHADDFMQWCKEHNIHPSEDTAEFYMESVELSMQDKQILAEDDYDYSWN' A
#
# COMPACT_ATOMS: atom_id res chain seq x y z
N MET A 1 13.34 -12.46 -8.56
CA MET A 1 13.48 -12.47 -7.08
C MET A 1 12.87 -11.18 -6.64
N ALA A 2 11.65 -11.21 -6.11
CA ALA A 2 11.09 -10.03 -5.46
C ALA A 2 11.80 -9.86 -4.11
N TYR A 3 12.14 -8.63 -3.74
CA TYR A 3 12.75 -8.36 -2.44
C TYR A 3 11.66 -8.43 -1.37
N SER A 4 12.02 -8.85 -0.16
CA SER A 4 11.08 -8.80 0.97
C SER A 4 10.81 -7.36 1.38
N PHE A 5 9.62 -7.10 1.94
CA PHE A 5 9.23 -5.78 2.43
C PHE A 5 10.31 -5.15 3.34
N GLU A 6 10.88 -5.94 4.26
CA GLU A 6 11.96 -5.50 5.16
C GLU A 6 13.22 -5.04 4.41
N GLU A 7 13.61 -5.71 3.33
CA GLU A 7 14.77 -5.33 2.53
C GLU A 7 14.51 -4.03 1.77
N LEU A 8 13.32 -3.90 1.18
CA LEU A 8 12.90 -2.69 0.48
C LEU A 8 12.82 -1.50 1.44
N VAL A 9 12.38 -1.70 2.69
CA VAL A 9 12.33 -0.65 3.71
C VAL A 9 13.74 -0.18 4.04
N GLN A 10 14.69 -1.10 4.20
CA GLN A 10 16.10 -0.74 4.44
C GLN A 10 16.68 0.04 3.26
N LEU A 11 16.45 -0.42 2.02
CA LEU A 11 16.91 0.27 0.82
C LEU A 11 16.30 1.67 0.68
N LYS A 12 15.02 1.84 1.05
CA LYS A 12 14.34 3.14 1.06
C LYS A 12 14.94 4.07 2.12
N GLN A 13 15.19 3.57 3.34
CA GLN A 13 15.82 4.35 4.41
C GLN A 13 17.25 4.79 4.03
N ASP A 14 17.98 3.95 3.32
CA ASP A 14 19.30 4.25 2.77
C ASP A 14 19.24 5.18 1.54
N ARG A 15 18.02 5.60 1.13
CA ARG A 15 17.72 6.35 -0.11
C ARG A 15 18.26 5.71 -1.38
N ARG A 16 18.41 4.40 -1.39
CA ARG A 16 18.88 3.62 -2.55
C ARG A 16 17.75 3.35 -3.55
N ILE A 17 16.52 3.29 -3.07
CA ILE A 17 15.32 3.11 -3.89
C ILE A 17 14.26 4.15 -3.53
N GLY A 18 13.46 4.53 -4.53
CA GLY A 18 12.29 5.38 -4.37
C GLY A 18 11.02 4.59 -4.06
N TRP A 19 9.90 5.27 -3.81
CA TRP A 19 8.61 4.61 -3.58
C TRP A 19 8.15 3.77 -4.77
N LEU A 20 8.40 4.25 -5.99
CA LEU A 20 8.05 3.50 -7.20
C LEU A 20 8.76 2.15 -7.28
N GLN A 21 10.07 2.13 -6.98
CA GLN A 21 10.84 0.89 -6.95
C GLN A 21 10.47 0.02 -5.77
N PHE A 22 10.19 0.62 -4.60
CA PHE A 22 9.70 -0.09 -3.42
C PHE A 22 8.42 -0.89 -3.73
N THR A 23 7.45 -0.27 -4.41
CA THR A 23 6.18 -0.93 -4.74
C THR A 23 6.34 -1.94 -5.88
N LEU A 24 7.15 -1.64 -6.90
CA LEU A 24 7.37 -2.52 -8.05
C LEU A 24 8.30 -3.72 -7.78
N GLU A 25 9.23 -3.61 -6.84
CA GLU A 25 10.13 -4.71 -6.47
C GLU A 25 9.59 -5.58 -5.32
N GLY A 26 8.52 -5.12 -4.67
CA GLY A 26 7.80 -5.85 -3.63
C GLY A 26 6.66 -6.71 -4.18
N GLU A 27 5.86 -7.24 -3.27
CA GLU A 27 4.68 -8.07 -3.60
C GLU A 27 3.52 -7.25 -4.18
N HIS A 28 3.50 -5.94 -3.93
CA HIS A 28 2.44 -5.03 -4.38
C HIS A 28 2.61 -4.53 -5.82
N ALA A 29 3.59 -5.04 -6.56
CA ALA A 29 3.88 -4.59 -7.92
C ALA A 29 2.69 -4.80 -8.86
N ASP A 30 2.02 -5.95 -8.75
CA ASP A 30 0.88 -6.32 -9.59
C ASP A 30 -0.36 -5.48 -9.23
N ASP A 31 -0.68 -5.38 -7.93
CA ASP A 31 -1.78 -4.54 -7.44
C ASP A 31 -1.58 -3.06 -7.78
N PHE A 32 -0.36 -2.53 -7.65
CA PHE A 32 -0.04 -1.16 -8.01
C PHE A 32 -0.21 -0.91 -9.51
N MET A 33 0.25 -1.83 -10.36
CA MET A 33 0.07 -1.76 -11.80
C MET A 33 -1.41 -1.78 -12.18
N GLN A 34 -2.21 -2.61 -11.51
CA GLN A 34 -3.65 -2.64 -11.71
C GLN A 34 -4.31 -1.34 -11.26
N TRP A 35 -3.99 -0.85 -10.07
CA TRP A 35 -4.50 0.42 -9.54
C TRP A 35 -4.19 1.61 -10.47
N CYS A 36 -2.96 1.66 -10.98
CA CYS A 36 -2.54 2.66 -11.97
C CYS A 36 -3.44 2.63 -13.21
N LYS A 37 -3.77 1.43 -13.70
CA LYS A 37 -4.60 1.22 -14.88
C LYS A 37 -6.07 1.57 -14.63
N GLU A 38 -6.60 1.23 -13.47
CA GLU A 38 -7.98 1.55 -13.08
C GLU A 38 -8.18 3.06 -12.88
N HIS A 39 -7.23 3.72 -12.21
CA HIS A 39 -7.29 5.16 -11.96
C HIS A 39 -6.76 6.02 -13.12
N ASN A 40 -6.28 5.41 -14.21
CA ASN A 40 -5.65 6.11 -15.35
C ASN A 40 -4.49 7.04 -14.92
N ILE A 41 -3.70 6.60 -13.95
CA ILE A 41 -2.56 7.35 -13.45
C ILE A 41 -1.28 6.70 -13.98
N HIS A 42 -0.21 7.49 -14.10
CA HIS A 42 1.08 6.98 -14.55
C HIS A 42 1.89 6.49 -13.34
N PRO A 43 2.55 5.32 -13.43
CA PRO A 43 3.38 4.81 -12.33
C PRO A 43 4.58 5.74 -12.13
N SER A 44 4.57 6.47 -11.01
CA SER A 44 5.57 7.46 -10.59
C SER A 44 5.84 7.36 -9.09
N GLU A 45 6.85 8.07 -8.58
CA GLU A 45 7.12 8.09 -7.14
C GLU A 45 5.93 8.65 -6.33
N ASP A 46 5.32 9.76 -6.79
CA ASP A 46 4.12 10.33 -6.16
C ASP A 46 2.95 9.34 -6.10
N THR A 47 2.68 8.59 -7.18
CA THR A 47 1.58 7.62 -7.17
C THR A 47 1.88 6.42 -6.31
N ALA A 48 3.13 5.97 -6.27
CA ALA A 48 3.52 4.85 -5.44
C ALA A 48 3.46 5.20 -3.94
N GLU A 49 3.86 6.41 -3.57
CA GLU A 49 3.69 6.95 -2.20
C GLU A 49 2.20 6.98 -1.83
N PHE A 50 1.38 7.60 -2.69
CA PHE A 50 -0.06 7.72 -2.46
C PHE A 50 -0.77 6.36 -2.37
N TYR A 51 -0.38 5.40 -3.21
CA TYR A 51 -0.91 4.04 -3.16
C TYR A 51 -0.55 3.37 -1.83
N MET A 52 0.70 3.45 -1.40
CA MET A 52 1.14 2.85 -0.13
C MET A 52 0.44 3.48 1.06
N GLU A 53 0.31 4.81 1.10
CA GLU A 53 -0.47 5.50 2.11
C GLU A 53 -1.94 5.05 2.11
N SER A 54 -2.54 4.88 0.92
CA SER A 54 -3.93 4.40 0.81
C SER A 54 -4.09 2.95 1.30
N VAL A 55 -3.09 2.09 1.07
CA VAL A 55 -3.07 0.71 1.56
C VAL A 55 -2.93 0.71 3.09
N GLU A 56 -2.00 1.49 3.65
CA GLU A 56 -1.83 1.66 5.10
C GLU A 56 -3.11 2.18 5.79
N LEU A 57 -3.76 3.19 5.20
CA LEU A 57 -5.03 3.72 5.68
C LEU A 57 -6.17 2.68 5.59
N SER A 58 -6.24 1.91 4.50
CA SER A 58 -7.25 0.86 4.33
C SER A 58 -7.10 -0.30 5.33
N MET A 59 -5.87 -0.58 5.76
CA MET A 59 -5.58 -1.57 6.81
C MET A 59 -5.98 -1.04 8.19
N GLN A 60 -5.78 0.25 8.47
CA GLN A 60 -6.27 0.88 9.70
C GLN A 60 -7.80 0.95 9.76
N ASP A 61 -8.48 1.25 8.65
CA ASP A 61 -9.95 1.32 8.60
C ASP A 61 -10.60 -0.06 8.84
N LYS A 62 -9.99 -1.14 8.32
CA LYS A 62 -10.43 -2.51 8.59
C LYS A 62 -10.23 -2.95 10.04
N GLN A 63 -9.29 -2.35 10.78
CA GLN A 63 -9.13 -2.63 12.19
C GLN A 63 -10.25 -2.00 13.04
N ILE A 64 -10.87 -0.90 12.56
CA ILE A 64 -12.01 -0.26 13.25
C ILE A 64 -13.31 -1.03 13.01
N LEU A 65 -13.50 -1.62 11.83
CA LEU A 65 -14.70 -2.41 11.49
C LEU A 65 -14.72 -3.83 12.08
N ALA A 66 -13.58 -4.35 12.55
CA ALA A 66 -13.52 -5.66 13.19
C ALA A 66 -13.81 -5.62 14.71
N GLU A 67 -13.86 -4.43 15.32
CA GLU A 67 -14.28 -4.24 16.72
C GLU A 67 -15.73 -3.73 16.86
N ASP A 68 -16.41 -3.39 15.76
CA ASP A 68 -17.84 -3.06 15.75
C ASP A 68 -18.67 -4.29 15.33
N ASP A 69 -18.51 -5.39 16.07
CA ASP A 69 -19.49 -6.48 16.10
C ASP A 69 -20.76 -5.95 16.78
N TYR A 70 -21.56 -5.21 16.01
CA TYR A 70 -23.01 -5.37 15.94
C TYR A 70 -23.74 -5.77 17.23
N ASP A 71 -23.74 -4.91 18.25
CA ASP A 71 -24.87 -4.82 19.19
C ASP A 71 -25.61 -3.50 18.96
N TYR A 72 -26.26 -3.41 17.80
CA TYR A 72 -27.38 -2.49 17.62
C TYR A 72 -28.64 -3.10 18.26
N SER A 73 -28.61 -3.26 19.59
CA SER A 73 -29.82 -3.39 20.39
C SER A 73 -30.53 -2.03 20.43
N TRP A 74 -31.28 -1.74 19.36
CA TRP A 74 -32.30 -0.69 19.42
C TRP A 74 -33.41 -1.17 20.34
N ASN A 75 -33.39 -0.57 21.53
CA ASN A 75 -34.38 -0.60 22.62
C ASN A 75 -35.84 -0.83 22.21
#